data_AF-A0A1J3FX30-F1
#
_entry.id   AF-A0A1J3FX30-F1
#
_cell.length_a   1.000
_cell.length_b   1.000
_cell.length_c   1.000
_cell.angle_alpha   90.00
_cell.angle_beta   90.00
_cell.angle_gamma   90.00
#
_symmetry.space_group_name_H-M   'P 1'
#
loop_
_entity.id
_entity.type
_entity.pdbx_description
1 polymer ?
#
loop_
_entity_poly.entity_id
_entity_poly.type
_entity_poly.pdbx_seq_one_letter_code
_entity_poly.pdbx_strand_id
1 'polypeptide(L)'
;AVLEEFPDIIFAYGYSDEYSFVFKKKSRLYQRRASKILSLVASFFAAVYVTKWKDYFPQRKLEYAPSFSSKVVTCASSEVLQAYLAWRQQDCHVNNQYDTCFWMLVKSGKTISETQEVLKDTQKQQKNELLFQKFDINYKTLPEIFRQGSCLFKAKVEETVKHDEYGNPVKRLRRKAVFVHSENIAGRSFWNKQPSLCQDLGNFTKDIRKIEPDYVRSFQFENKLLPLTWVV
;
A
#
# COMPACT_ATOMS: atom_id res chain seq x y z
N ALA A 1 1.80 -7.88 11.62
CA ALA A 1 0.46 -8.23 12.14
C ALA A 1 -0.46 -8.83 11.08
N VAL A 2 -1.17 -8.05 10.24
CA VAL A 2 -2.19 -8.61 9.32
C VAL A 2 -1.60 -9.66 8.36
N LEU A 3 -0.46 -9.34 7.73
CA LEU A 3 0.20 -10.33 6.86
C LEU A 3 0.53 -11.62 7.63
N GLU A 4 0.96 -11.53 8.89
CA GLU A 4 1.35 -12.69 9.68
C GLU A 4 0.13 -13.54 10.05
N GLU A 5 -0.95 -12.89 10.49
CA GLU A 5 -2.22 -13.53 10.89
C GLU A 5 -2.94 -14.22 9.74
N PHE A 6 -2.85 -13.66 8.52
CA PHE A 6 -3.50 -14.21 7.34
C PHE A 6 -2.47 -14.71 6.32
N PRO A 7 -2.08 -16.01 6.36
CA PRO A 7 -1.07 -16.60 5.47
C PRO A 7 -1.33 -16.46 3.97
N ASP A 8 -2.60 -16.35 3.60
CA ASP A 8 -3.04 -16.22 2.21
C ASP A 8 -2.88 -14.79 1.65
N ILE A 9 -2.57 -13.79 2.49
CA ILE A 9 -2.16 -12.46 2.04
C ILE A 9 -0.70 -12.52 1.63
N ILE A 10 -0.43 -12.18 0.38
CA ILE A 10 0.91 -12.25 -0.22
C ILE A 10 1.59 -10.91 -0.33
N PHE A 11 0.80 -9.85 -0.44
CA PHE A 11 1.26 -8.50 -0.65
C PHE A 11 0.28 -7.54 0.01
N ALA A 12 0.80 -6.45 0.55
CA ALA A 12 0.02 -5.33 0.99
C ALA A 12 0.67 -4.02 0.56
N TYR A 13 -0.18 -3.04 0.30
CA TYR A 13 0.22 -1.68 -0.01
C TYR A 13 -0.57 -0.73 0.85
N GLY A 14 0.06 0.28 1.44
CA GLY A 14 -0.63 1.29 2.22
C GLY A 14 -0.03 2.68 2.05
N TYR A 15 -0.89 3.69 2.04
CA TYR A 15 -0.53 5.10 2.05
C TYR A 15 -1.66 5.88 2.72
N SER A 16 -1.35 7.08 3.24
CA SER A 16 -2.32 7.88 4.01
C SER A 16 -2.97 7.03 5.12
N ASP A 17 -4.27 6.84 5.05
CA ASP A 17 -5.17 6.13 5.95
C ASP A 17 -5.73 4.83 5.34
N GLU A 18 -5.24 4.40 4.18
CA GLU A 18 -5.68 3.19 3.49
C GLU A 18 -4.62 2.09 3.40
N TYR A 19 -5.09 0.84 3.37
CA TYR A 19 -4.30 -0.36 3.12
C TYR A 19 -5.06 -1.33 2.20
N SER A 20 -4.39 -1.82 1.16
CA SER A 20 -4.85 -2.89 0.28
C SER A 20 -4.14 -4.20 0.63
N PHE A 21 -4.88 -5.31 0.66
CA PHE A 21 -4.34 -6.63 0.97
C PHE A 21 -4.64 -7.63 -0.15
N VAL A 22 -3.60 -8.08 -0.85
CA VAL A 22 -3.74 -9.00 -1.99
C VAL A 22 -3.71 -10.44 -1.48
N PHE A 23 -4.81 -11.16 -1.68
CA PHE A 23 -4.93 -12.59 -1.37
C PHE A 23 -4.52 -13.46 -2.54
N LYS A 24 -3.89 -14.63 -2.30
CA LYS A 24 -3.59 -15.62 -3.35
C LYS A 24 -4.84 -15.95 -4.19
N LYS A 25 -4.70 -16.00 -5.52
CA LYS A 25 -5.80 -16.40 -6.43
C LYS A 25 -6.45 -17.73 -6.05
N LYS A 26 -5.65 -18.70 -5.63
CA LYS A 26 -6.10 -20.04 -5.22
C LYS A 26 -6.53 -20.13 -3.74
N SER A 27 -6.58 -19.00 -3.02
CA SER A 27 -7.00 -18.96 -1.62
C SER A 27 -8.39 -19.58 -1.46
N ARG A 28 -8.53 -20.43 -0.43
CA ARG A 28 -9.80 -21.00 0.02
C ARG A 28 -10.23 -20.45 1.37
N LEU A 29 -9.54 -19.41 1.85
CA LEU A 29 -9.81 -18.78 3.14
C LEU A 29 -11.28 -18.39 3.25
N TYR A 30 -11.94 -18.83 4.33
CA TYR A 30 -13.36 -18.61 4.59
C TYR A 30 -14.29 -18.97 3.42
N GLN A 31 -13.95 -19.99 2.64
CA GLN A 31 -14.68 -20.38 1.42
C GLN A 31 -14.85 -19.22 0.43
N ARG A 32 -13.92 -18.25 0.46
CA ARG A 32 -13.93 -17.05 -0.38
C ARG A 32 -15.18 -16.17 -0.18
N ARG A 33 -15.79 -16.22 1.00
CA ARG A 33 -16.91 -15.33 1.34
C ARG A 33 -16.40 -13.91 1.61
N ALA A 34 -16.72 -12.96 0.71
CA ALA A 34 -16.33 -11.54 0.84
C ALA A 34 -16.63 -10.98 2.23
N SER A 35 -17.86 -11.16 2.73
CA SER A 35 -18.27 -10.63 4.03
C SER A 35 -17.42 -11.14 5.19
N LYS A 36 -16.93 -12.39 5.14
CA LYS A 36 -16.03 -12.94 6.16
C LYS A 36 -14.62 -12.39 6.03
N ILE A 37 -14.09 -12.33 4.81
CA ILE A 37 -12.76 -11.76 4.58
C ILE A 37 -12.73 -10.31 5.05
N LEU A 38 -13.73 -9.51 4.66
CA LEU A 38 -13.84 -8.09 5.05
C LEU A 38 -13.91 -7.91 6.56
N SER A 39 -14.92 -8.50 7.19
CA SER A 39 -15.14 -8.32 8.62
C SER A 39 -13.95 -8.77 9.45
N LEU A 40 -13.28 -9.88 9.08
CA LEU A 40 -12.14 -10.39 9.83
C LEU A 40 -10.87 -9.57 9.61
N VAL A 41 -10.56 -9.16 8.38
CA VAL A 41 -9.39 -8.30 8.12
C VAL A 41 -9.59 -6.93 8.77
N ALA A 42 -10.76 -6.30 8.59
CA ALA A 42 -11.04 -4.98 9.14
C ALA A 42 -11.04 -4.97 10.68
N SER A 43 -11.72 -5.94 11.31
CA SER A 43 -11.74 -6.04 12.78
C SER A 43 -10.36 -6.32 13.36
N PHE A 44 -9.58 -7.20 12.74
CA PHE A 44 -8.21 -7.48 13.17
C PHE A 44 -7.30 -6.26 12.98
N PHE A 45 -7.41 -5.56 11.85
CA PHE A 45 -6.64 -4.33 11.60
C PHE A 45 -6.97 -3.26 12.65
N ALA A 46 -8.26 -3.04 12.95
CA ALA A 46 -8.70 -2.09 13.96
C ALA A 46 -8.17 -2.45 15.37
N ALA A 47 -8.26 -3.72 15.76
CA ALA A 47 -7.73 -4.20 17.04
C ALA A 47 -6.21 -4.01 17.13
N VAL A 48 -5.48 -4.32 16.05
CA VAL A 48 -4.03 -4.10 15.98
C VAL A 48 -3.70 -2.61 16.07
N TYR A 49 -4.45 -1.74 15.40
CA TYR A 49 -4.22 -0.29 15.44
C TYR A 49 -4.33 0.24 16.88
N VAL A 50 -5.39 -0.13 17.60
CA VAL A 50 -5.58 0.31 19.00
C VAL A 50 -4.51 -0.26 19.92
N THR A 51 -4.19 -1.55 19.79
CA THR A 51 -3.18 -2.20 20.65
C THR A 51 -1.77 -1.67 20.39
N LYS A 52 -1.45 -1.31 19.14
CA LYS A 52 -0.15 -0.76 18.75
C LYS A 52 -0.05 0.75 18.91
N TRP A 53 -1.13 1.47 19.19
CA TRP A 53 -1.13 2.93 19.29
C TRP A 53 -0.04 3.47 20.22
N LYS A 54 0.12 2.89 21.41
CA LYS A 54 1.11 3.34 22.40
C LYS A 54 2.56 3.09 21.99
N ASP A 55 2.80 2.12 21.11
CA ASP A 55 4.14 1.82 20.59
C ASP A 55 4.64 2.97 19.68
N TYR A 56 3.71 3.65 18.99
CA TYR A 56 4.01 4.76 18.06
C TYR A 56 3.76 6.15 18.66
N PHE A 57 2.77 6.27 19.55
CA PHE A 57 2.39 7.53 20.19
C PHE A 57 2.37 7.39 21.72
N PRO A 58 3.52 7.19 22.37
CA PRO A 58 3.58 6.90 23.81
C PRO A 58 2.99 8.01 24.68
N GLN A 59 3.07 9.26 24.22
CA GLN A 59 2.60 10.46 24.93
C GLN A 59 1.19 10.92 24.52
N ARG A 60 0.60 10.33 23.48
CA ARG A 60 -0.74 10.73 23.01
C ARG A 60 -1.72 9.63 23.35
N LYS A 61 -2.73 9.95 24.17
CA LYS A 61 -3.82 9.01 24.44
C LYS A 61 -4.72 8.90 23.20
N LEU A 62 -5.16 7.69 22.89
CA LEU A 62 -6.21 7.47 21.90
C LEU A 62 -7.55 7.89 22.53
N GLU A 63 -8.15 8.95 22.00
CA GLU A 63 -9.38 9.53 22.56
C GLU A 63 -10.63 8.70 22.24
N TYR A 64 -10.69 8.14 21.02
CA TYR A 64 -11.78 7.31 20.54
C TYR A 64 -11.25 6.16 19.70
N ALA A 65 -12.00 5.05 19.65
CA ALA A 65 -11.65 3.91 18.83
C ALA A 65 -11.80 4.26 17.34
N PRO A 66 -10.76 4.08 16.50
CA PRO A 66 -10.86 4.30 15.07
C PRO A 66 -11.77 3.24 14.45
N SER A 67 -12.45 3.61 13.38
CA SER A 67 -13.18 2.68 12.52
C SER A 67 -12.50 2.60 11.16
N PHE A 68 -12.61 1.44 10.53
CA PHE A 68 -12.05 1.21 9.20
C PHE A 68 -13.17 0.69 8.31
N SER A 69 -13.36 1.37 7.18
CA SER A 69 -14.17 0.83 6.08
C SER A 69 -13.32 -0.14 5.27
N SER A 70 -13.95 -1.17 4.73
CA SER A 70 -13.28 -2.17 3.91
C SER A 70 -14.15 -2.54 2.74
N LYS A 71 -13.54 -2.79 1.58
CA LYS A 71 -14.21 -3.30 0.37
C LYS A 71 -13.40 -4.44 -0.22
N VAL A 72 -14.07 -5.35 -0.94
CA VAL A 72 -13.41 -6.36 -1.75
C VAL A 72 -13.46 -5.94 -3.21
N VAL A 73 -12.30 -5.91 -3.85
CA VAL A 73 -12.16 -5.75 -5.30
C VAL A 73 -11.74 -7.08 -5.91
N THR A 74 -12.43 -7.49 -6.98
CA THR A 74 -12.08 -8.71 -7.71
C THR A 74 -11.18 -8.41 -8.90
N CYS A 75 -9.97 -8.96 -8.93
CA CYS A 75 -9.11 -8.86 -10.12
C CYS A 75 -9.12 -10.20 -10.86
N ALA A 76 -9.76 -10.32 -12.02
CA ALA A 76 -9.86 -11.60 -12.73
C ALA A 76 -8.51 -12.10 -13.30
N SER A 77 -7.58 -11.19 -13.56
CA SER A 77 -6.26 -11.48 -14.13
C SER A 77 -5.14 -10.69 -13.45
N SER A 78 -3.89 -11.02 -13.78
CA SER A 78 -2.70 -10.28 -13.35
C SER A 78 -2.74 -8.83 -13.81
N GLU A 79 -3.24 -8.57 -15.01
CA GLU A 79 -3.33 -7.23 -15.60
C GLU A 79 -4.28 -6.34 -14.78
N VAL A 80 -5.41 -6.89 -14.34
CA VAL A 80 -6.36 -6.15 -13.49
C VAL A 80 -5.75 -5.85 -12.11
N LEU A 81 -4.99 -6.79 -11.54
CA LEU A 81 -4.26 -6.55 -10.28
C LEU A 81 -3.19 -5.47 -10.46
N GLN A 82 -2.42 -5.52 -11.54
CA GLN A 82 -1.45 -4.48 -11.87
C GLN A 82 -2.13 -3.11 -12.01
N ALA A 83 -3.28 -3.04 -12.70
CA ALA A 83 -4.06 -1.82 -12.87
C ALA A 83 -4.53 -1.25 -11.53
N TYR A 84 -5.01 -2.11 -10.62
CA TYR A 84 -5.39 -1.70 -9.28
C TYR A 84 -4.19 -1.14 -8.50
N LEU A 85 -3.06 -1.84 -8.48
CA LEU A 85 -1.87 -1.40 -7.74
C LEU A 85 -1.29 -0.10 -8.29
N ALA A 86 -1.22 0.04 -9.62
CA ALA A 86 -0.78 1.29 -10.25
C ALA A 86 -1.74 2.44 -9.94
N TRP A 87 -3.05 2.17 -9.90
CA TRP A 87 -4.04 3.18 -9.54
C TRP A 87 -3.83 3.69 -8.11
N ARG A 88 -3.68 2.77 -7.14
CA ARG A 88 -3.42 3.13 -5.74
C ARG A 88 -2.11 3.92 -5.58
N GLN A 89 -1.05 3.50 -6.27
CA GLN A 89 0.23 4.21 -6.22
C GLN A 89 0.18 5.58 -6.91
N GLN A 90 -0.57 5.70 -8.01
CA GLN A 90 -0.79 6.98 -8.68
C GLN A 90 -1.57 7.95 -7.77
N ASP A 91 -2.60 7.47 -7.08
CA ASP A 91 -3.37 8.27 -6.12
C ASP A 91 -2.47 8.74 -4.95
N CYS A 92 -1.62 7.85 -4.42
CA CYS A 92 -0.59 8.21 -3.42
C CYS A 92 0.29 9.36 -3.92
N HIS A 93 0.84 9.26 -5.14
CA HIS A 93 1.70 10.30 -5.70
C HIS A 93 0.99 11.64 -5.89
N VAL A 94 -0.24 11.61 -6.42
CA VAL A 94 -1.02 12.83 -6.71
C VAL A 94 -1.44 13.52 -5.42
N ASN A 95 -1.97 12.77 -4.46
CA ASN A 95 -2.42 13.31 -3.18
C ASN A 95 -1.24 13.88 -2.38
N ASN A 96 -0.15 13.13 -2.25
CA ASN A 96 1.01 13.61 -1.50
C ASN A 96 1.61 14.89 -2.13
N GLN A 97 1.68 14.98 -3.46
CA GLN A 97 2.17 16.19 -4.11
C GLN A 97 1.24 17.39 -3.88
N TYR A 98 -0.08 17.18 -3.99
CA TYR A 98 -1.07 18.20 -3.70
C TYR A 98 -0.99 18.66 -2.24
N ASP A 99 -0.98 17.72 -1.29
CA ASP A 99 -0.95 18.00 0.14
C ASP A 99 0.33 18.72 0.56
N THR A 100 1.47 18.34 -0.03
CA THR A 100 2.74 19.04 0.21
C THR A 100 2.62 20.51 -0.22
N CYS A 101 2.12 20.79 -1.42
CA CYS A 101 1.90 22.17 -1.87
C CYS A 101 0.90 22.89 -0.95
N PHE A 102 -0.20 22.23 -0.62
CA PHE A 102 -1.30 22.78 0.17
C PHE A 102 -0.81 23.23 1.55
N TRP A 103 -0.16 22.33 2.29
CA TRP A 103 0.30 22.64 3.64
C TRP A 103 1.46 23.62 3.66
N MET A 104 2.30 23.66 2.62
CA MET A 104 3.34 24.69 2.51
C MET A 104 2.76 26.08 2.26
N LEU A 105 1.71 26.20 1.44
CA LEU A 105 1.00 27.46 1.21
C LEU A 105 0.23 27.92 2.47
N VAL A 106 -0.43 27.00 3.17
CA VAL A 106 -1.08 27.31 4.46
C VAL A 106 -0.04 27.78 5.48
N LYS A 107 1.10 27.08 5.57
CA LYS A 107 2.21 27.47 6.45
C LYS A 107 2.82 28.83 6.08
N SER A 108 2.76 29.24 4.81
CA SER A 108 3.20 30.57 4.37
C SER A 108 2.18 31.69 4.63
N GLY A 109 1.10 31.40 5.37
CA GLY A 109 0.08 32.38 5.75
C GLY A 109 -1.12 32.48 4.83
N LYS A 110 -1.24 31.61 3.81
CA LYS A 110 -2.48 31.57 3.00
C LYS A 110 -3.60 30.90 3.77
N THR A 111 -4.81 31.38 3.54
CA THR A 111 -6.02 30.69 4.01
C THR A 111 -6.23 29.38 3.22
N ILE A 112 -7.07 28.51 3.78
CA ILE A 112 -7.49 27.26 3.10
C ILE A 112 -8.13 27.57 1.75
N SER A 113 -9.04 28.55 1.68
CA SER A 113 -9.74 28.91 0.44
C SER A 113 -8.79 29.46 -0.63
N GLU A 114 -7.85 30.34 -0.26
CA GLU A 114 -6.85 30.86 -1.20
C GLU A 114 -5.94 29.75 -1.70
N THR A 115 -5.56 28.82 -0.83
CA THR A 115 -4.71 27.69 -1.20
C THR A 115 -5.42 26.76 -2.18
N GLN A 116 -6.70 26.48 -1.96
CA GLN A 116 -7.52 25.68 -2.88
C GLN A 116 -7.60 26.34 -4.26
N GLU A 117 -7.85 27.66 -4.33
CA GLU A 117 -7.89 28.39 -5.60
C GLU A 117 -6.53 28.43 -6.30
N VAL A 118 -5.43 28.58 -5.57
CA VAL A 118 -4.07 28.54 -6.14
C VAL A 118 -3.73 27.16 -6.72
N LEU A 119 -4.18 26.09 -6.08
CA LEU A 119 -3.89 24.71 -6.51
C LEU A 119 -4.93 24.13 -7.47
N LYS A 120 -6.05 24.83 -7.67
CA LYS A 120 -7.11 24.44 -8.59
C LYS A 120 -6.57 24.29 -10.00
N ASP A 121 -6.92 23.17 -10.64
CA ASP A 121 -6.52 22.83 -12.00
C ASP A 121 -5.01 22.81 -12.29
N THR A 122 -4.16 22.88 -11.26
CA THR A 122 -2.71 22.83 -11.42
C THR A 122 -2.25 21.44 -11.87
N GLN A 123 -1.32 21.41 -12.81
CA GLN A 123 -0.69 20.18 -13.28
C GLN A 123 0.49 19.78 -12.39
N LYS A 124 0.95 18.52 -12.54
CA LYS A 124 2.10 17.97 -11.80
C LYS A 124 3.35 18.85 -11.89
N GLN A 125 3.64 19.39 -13.07
CA GLN A 125 4.81 20.25 -13.29
C GLN A 125 4.68 21.57 -12.52
N GLN A 126 3.53 22.24 -12.64
CA GLN A 126 3.25 23.50 -11.92
C GLN A 126 3.36 23.32 -10.40
N LYS A 127 2.89 22.18 -9.87
CA LYS A 127 3.07 21.85 -8.44
C LYS A 127 4.54 21.70 -8.05
N ASN A 128 5.37 21.04 -8.88
CA ASN A 128 6.81 20.93 -8.61
C ASN A 128 7.51 22.29 -8.69
N GLU A 129 7.18 23.12 -9.67
CA GLU A 129 7.72 24.47 -9.81
C GLU A 129 7.33 25.34 -8.61
N LEU A 130 6.08 25.24 -8.14
CA LEU A 130 5.61 25.93 -6.95
C LEU A 130 6.41 25.53 -5.70
N LEU A 131 6.63 24.23 -5.48
CA LEU A 131 7.43 23.72 -4.36
C LEU A 131 8.88 24.21 -4.43
N PHE A 132 9.48 24.15 -5.62
CA PHE A 132 10.87 24.52 -5.81
C PHE A 132 11.08 26.04 -5.69
N GLN A 133 10.31 26.85 -6.42
CA GLN A 133 10.52 28.30 -6.49
C GLN A 133 10.12 29.03 -5.21
N LYS A 134 9.02 28.61 -4.54
CA LYS A 134 8.52 29.32 -3.35
C LYS A 134 9.08 28.78 -2.04
N PHE A 135 9.45 27.51 -2.00
CA PHE A 135 9.79 26.84 -0.76
C PHE A 135 11.15 26.14 -0.79
N ASP A 136 11.86 26.17 -1.92
CA ASP A 136 13.13 25.45 -2.13
C ASP A 136 13.00 23.94 -1.84
N ILE A 137 11.82 23.37 -2.11
CA ILE A 137 11.52 21.95 -1.91
C ILE A 137 11.57 21.23 -3.25
N ASN A 138 12.53 20.31 -3.39
CA ASN A 138 12.52 19.35 -4.48
C ASN A 138 11.62 18.16 -4.10
N TYR A 139 10.48 18.00 -4.76
CA TYR A 139 9.55 16.90 -4.47
C TYR A 139 10.24 15.52 -4.52
N LYS A 140 11.20 15.29 -5.42
CA LYS A 140 11.87 13.98 -5.54
C LYS A 140 12.75 13.62 -4.34
N THR A 141 13.18 14.59 -3.54
CA THR A 141 14.04 14.34 -2.37
C THR A 141 13.23 14.10 -1.09
N LEU A 142 11.90 14.24 -1.14
CA LEU A 142 11.04 13.90 0.00
C LEU A 142 11.15 12.41 0.35
N PRO A 143 10.92 12.04 1.62
CA PRO A 143 10.94 10.66 2.08
C PRO A 143 10.10 9.72 1.20
N GLU A 144 10.66 8.56 0.88
CA GLU A 144 10.03 7.60 -0.03
C GLU A 144 8.68 7.11 0.48
N ILE A 145 8.51 6.97 1.80
CA ILE A 145 7.23 6.60 2.41
C ILE A 145 6.07 7.53 2.02
N PHE A 146 6.34 8.84 1.89
CA PHE A 146 5.34 9.83 1.49
C PHE A 146 5.07 9.80 -0.01
N ARG A 147 6.14 9.63 -0.80
CA ARG A 147 6.01 9.63 -2.26
C ARG A 147 5.41 8.35 -2.78
N GLN A 148 5.90 7.21 -2.32
CA GLN A 148 5.68 5.90 -2.93
C GLN A 148 4.70 5.04 -2.11
N GLY A 149 4.40 5.43 -0.87
CA GLY A 149 3.66 4.59 0.08
C GLY A 149 4.52 3.44 0.60
N SER A 150 3.88 2.49 1.28
CA SER A 150 4.50 1.38 1.99
C SER A 150 4.12 0.05 1.35
N CYS A 151 5.10 -0.74 0.90
CA CYS A 151 4.85 -2.06 0.36
C CYS A 151 5.32 -3.12 1.35
N LEU A 152 4.49 -4.13 1.59
CA LEU A 152 4.82 -5.25 2.46
C LEU A 152 4.55 -6.56 1.74
N PHE A 153 5.48 -7.50 1.84
CA PHE A 153 5.27 -8.87 1.38
C PHE A 153 6.12 -9.84 2.19
N LYS A 154 5.77 -11.13 2.10
CA LYS A 154 6.48 -12.17 2.84
C LYS A 154 7.65 -12.72 2.04
N ALA A 155 8.87 -12.36 2.40
CA ALA A 155 10.10 -12.90 1.79
C ALA A 155 10.75 -13.95 2.69
N LYS A 156 11.56 -14.82 2.07
CA LYS A 156 12.47 -15.74 2.78
C LYS A 156 13.72 -14.95 3.17
N VAL A 157 13.94 -14.78 4.47
CA VAL A 157 15.07 -14.05 5.03
C VAL A 157 15.92 -15.01 5.86
N GLU A 158 17.24 -14.95 5.70
CA GLU A 158 18.16 -15.68 6.58
C GLU A 158 18.26 -14.98 7.92
N GLU A 159 18.00 -15.71 9.00
CA GLU A 159 18.09 -15.20 10.36
C GLU A 159 19.04 -16.07 11.17
N THR A 160 19.97 -15.45 11.89
CA THR A 160 20.79 -16.12 12.89
C THR A 160 19.91 -16.48 14.08
N VAL A 161 19.67 -17.78 14.29
CA VAL A 161 18.78 -18.26 15.36
C VAL A 161 19.54 -18.46 16.66
N LYS A 162 20.81 -18.86 16.56
CA LYS A 162 21.72 -19.05 17.68
C LYS A 162 23.15 -19.02 17.17
N HIS A 163 24.11 -18.92 18.09
CA HIS A 163 25.50 -19.22 17.81
C HIS A 163 25.78 -20.66 18.24
N ASP A 164 26.64 -21.37 17.51
CA ASP A 164 27.13 -22.69 17.93
C ASP A 164 28.15 -22.56 19.08
N GLU A 165 28.66 -23.69 19.57
CA GLU A 165 29.65 -23.74 20.66
C GLU A 165 30.98 -23.05 20.31
N TYR A 166 31.22 -22.78 19.03
CA TYR A 166 32.41 -22.07 18.52
C TYR A 166 32.12 -20.60 18.16
N GLY A 167 30.91 -20.10 18.46
CA GLY A 167 30.50 -18.73 18.17
C GLY A 167 30.08 -18.48 16.72
N ASN A 168 29.97 -19.50 15.87
CA ASN A 168 29.51 -19.31 14.50
C ASN A 168 27.99 -19.13 14.44
N PRO A 169 27.49 -18.21 13.58
CA PRO A 169 26.06 -17.96 13.46
C PRO A 169 25.34 -19.13 12.77
N VAL A 170 24.41 -19.78 13.46
CA VAL A 170 23.50 -20.78 12.89
C VAL A 170 22.33 -20.07 12.24
N LYS A 171 22.39 -19.95 10.90
CA LYS A 171 21.36 -19.30 10.09
C LYS A 171 20.23 -20.27 9.75
N ARG A 172 18.99 -19.80 9.80
CA ARG A 172 17.82 -20.50 9.24
C ARG A 172 17.03 -19.57 8.34
N LEU A 173 16.50 -20.13 7.26
CA LEU A 173 15.62 -19.41 6.36
C LEU A 173 14.21 -19.35 6.96
N ARG A 174 13.71 -18.14 7.24
CA ARG A 174 12.35 -17.92 7.75
C ARG A 174 11.57 -17.02 6.82
N ARG A 175 10.25 -17.23 6.75
CA ARG A 175 9.36 -16.35 5.98
C ARG A 175 8.91 -15.21 6.89
N LYS A 176 9.37 -13.99 6.61
CA LYS A 176 9.03 -12.77 7.38
C LYS A 176 8.42 -11.72 6.47
N ALA A 177 7.58 -10.86 7.04
CA ALA A 177 7.14 -9.66 6.34
C ALA A 177 8.36 -8.73 6.15
N VAL A 178 8.59 -8.31 4.91
CA VAL A 178 9.61 -7.34 4.53
C VAL A 178 8.90 -6.09 4.05
N PHE A 179 9.43 -4.95 4.46
CA PHE A 179 8.94 -3.62 4.13
C PHE A 179 9.86 -3.00 3.08
N VAL A 180 9.28 -2.48 1.99
CA VAL A 180 10.02 -1.93 0.84
C VAL A 180 9.29 -0.70 0.29
N HIS A 181 10.05 0.26 -0.23
CA HIS A 181 9.56 1.34 -1.07
C HIS A 181 9.95 1.10 -2.53
N SER A 182 9.05 1.38 -3.46
CA SER A 182 9.29 1.23 -4.89
C SER A 182 8.52 2.26 -5.69
N GLU A 183 9.14 2.87 -6.70
CA GLU A 183 8.50 3.82 -7.62
C GLU A 183 7.45 3.17 -8.54
N ASN A 184 7.52 1.85 -8.73
CA ASN A 184 6.57 1.13 -9.58
C ASN A 184 6.25 -0.24 -8.98
N ILE A 185 5.20 -0.28 -8.15
CA ILE A 185 4.74 -1.51 -7.50
C ILE A 185 3.88 -2.37 -8.42
N ALA A 186 3.41 -1.86 -9.55
CA ALA A 186 2.66 -2.65 -10.54
C ALA A 186 3.58 -3.30 -11.59
N GLY A 187 4.84 -2.87 -11.63
CA GLY A 187 5.80 -3.28 -12.63
C GLY A 187 6.32 -4.70 -12.43
N ARG A 188 6.59 -5.37 -13.56
CA ARG A 188 7.26 -6.67 -13.62
C ARG A 188 8.59 -6.65 -12.88
N SER A 189 9.32 -5.53 -12.94
CA SER A 189 10.65 -5.40 -12.34
C SER A 189 10.58 -5.46 -10.82
N PHE A 190 9.46 -5.04 -10.22
CA PHE A 190 9.24 -5.16 -8.79
C PHE A 190 8.83 -6.60 -8.44
N TRP A 191 7.78 -7.14 -9.06
CA TRP A 191 7.24 -8.46 -8.72
C TRP A 191 8.16 -9.62 -9.07
N ASN A 192 8.72 -9.61 -10.28
CA ASN A 192 9.52 -10.73 -10.79
C ASN A 192 10.90 -10.83 -10.12
N LYS A 193 11.36 -9.78 -9.43
CA LYS A 193 12.58 -9.81 -8.62
C LYS A 193 12.38 -10.50 -7.26
N GLN A 194 11.15 -10.72 -6.84
CA GLN A 194 10.83 -11.26 -5.52
C GLN A 194 10.38 -12.72 -5.64
N PRO A 195 11.24 -13.71 -5.34
CA PRO A 195 10.93 -15.14 -5.55
C PRO A 195 9.65 -15.59 -4.84
N SER A 196 9.38 -15.03 -3.65
CA SER A 196 8.19 -15.34 -2.86
C SER A 196 6.89 -14.87 -3.52
N LEU A 197 6.91 -13.73 -4.20
CA LEU A 197 5.74 -13.23 -4.93
C LEU A 197 5.54 -14.01 -6.23
N CYS A 198 6.62 -14.31 -6.96
CA CYS A 198 6.58 -15.15 -8.16
C CYS A 198 5.99 -16.53 -7.88
N GLN A 199 6.35 -17.15 -6.75
CA GLN A 199 5.84 -18.48 -6.39
C GLN A 199 4.33 -18.48 -6.16
N ASP A 200 3.80 -17.41 -5.54
CA ASP A 200 2.39 -17.34 -5.19
C ASP A 200 1.50 -16.81 -6.34
N LEU A 201 2.05 -15.93 -7.20
CA LEU A 201 1.29 -15.23 -8.23
C LEU A 201 1.64 -15.64 -9.68
N GLY A 202 2.82 -16.24 -9.88
CA GLY A 202 3.46 -16.34 -11.19
C GLY A 202 4.23 -15.07 -11.55
N ASN A 203 4.83 -15.05 -12.74
CA ASN A 203 5.52 -13.88 -13.26
C ASN A 203 4.54 -12.96 -14.00
N PHE A 204 4.69 -11.66 -13.82
CA PHE A 204 4.06 -10.69 -14.71
C PHE A 204 4.73 -10.75 -16.08
N THR A 205 3.92 -10.96 -17.12
CA THR A 205 4.37 -11.10 -18.50
C THR A 205 4.55 -9.74 -19.19
N LYS A 206 3.78 -8.73 -18.77
CA LYS A 206 3.78 -7.37 -19.35
C LYS A 206 3.71 -6.32 -18.25
N ASP A 207 4.24 -5.14 -18.54
CA ASP A 207 3.99 -3.94 -17.75
C ASP A 207 2.75 -3.24 -18.29
N ILE A 208 1.90 -2.75 -17.39
CA ILE A 208 0.78 -1.89 -17.79
C ILE A 208 1.31 -0.48 -18.09
N ARG A 209 0.95 0.06 -19.26
CA ARG A 209 1.39 1.41 -19.67
C ARG A 209 0.40 2.51 -19.27
N LYS A 210 -0.89 2.17 -19.23
CA LYS A 210 -1.98 3.08 -18.92
C LYS A 210 -3.06 2.32 -18.18
N ILE A 211 -3.61 2.94 -17.13
CA ILE A 211 -4.78 2.43 -16.43
C ILE A 211 -6.00 2.86 -17.26
N GLU A 212 -6.75 1.90 -17.79
CA GLU A 212 -7.97 2.23 -18.53
C GLU A 212 -9.03 2.77 -17.57
N PRO A 213 -9.76 3.84 -17.91
CA PRO A 213 -10.78 4.42 -17.04
C PRO A 213 -11.85 3.42 -16.59
N ASP A 214 -12.15 2.42 -17.41
CA ASP A 214 -13.13 1.38 -17.09
C ASP A 214 -12.66 0.47 -15.95
N TYR A 215 -11.35 0.23 -15.81
CA TYR A 215 -10.82 -0.46 -14.63
C TYR A 215 -11.08 0.35 -13.36
N VAL A 216 -10.79 1.66 -13.38
CA VAL A 216 -11.01 2.54 -12.22
C VAL A 216 -12.48 2.53 -11.82
N ARG A 217 -13.40 2.65 -12.79
CA ARG A 217 -14.84 2.54 -12.54
C ARG A 217 -15.19 1.18 -11.92
N SER A 218 -14.67 0.08 -12.45
CA SER A 218 -14.92 -1.26 -11.93
C SER A 218 -14.41 -1.45 -10.48
N PHE A 219 -13.33 -0.78 -10.09
CA PHE A 219 -12.79 -0.83 -8.72
C PHE A 219 -13.56 0.01 -7.71
N GLN A 220 -14.39 0.93 -8.21
CA GLN A 220 -15.26 1.80 -7.41
C GLN A 220 -16.65 1.21 -7.22
N PHE A 221 -17.10 0.31 -8.12
CA PHE A 221 -18.39 -0.36 -8.02
C PHE A 221 -18.32 -1.65 -7.18
N GLU A 222 -19.24 -1.80 -6.22
CA GLU A 222 -19.41 -3.04 -5.45
C GLU A 222 -20.04 -4.13 -6.32
N ASN A 223 -19.25 -5.14 -6.69
CA ASN A 223 -19.75 -6.31 -7.41
C ASN A 223 -19.69 -7.58 -6.55
N LYS A 224 -20.72 -8.43 -6.71
CA LYS A 224 -20.74 -9.81 -6.18
C LYS A 224 -19.51 -10.57 -6.68
N LEU A 225 -18.82 -11.26 -5.76
CA LEU A 225 -17.63 -12.06 -6.06
C LEU A 225 -17.92 -13.13 -7.14
N LEU A 226 -17.12 -13.13 -8.21
CA LEU A 226 -17.08 -14.23 -9.18
C LEU A 226 -16.08 -15.30 -8.73
N PRO A 227 -16.34 -16.61 -8.99
CA PRO A 227 -15.35 -17.66 -8.78
C PRO A 227 -14.05 -17.36 -9.54
N LEU A 228 -12.88 -17.72 -8.95
CA LEU A 228 -11.55 -17.63 -9.58
C LEU A 228 -10.95 -16.23 -9.83
N THR A 229 -11.37 -15.20 -9.09
CA THR A 229 -10.80 -13.85 -9.13
C THR A 229 -9.84 -13.57 -7.97
N TRP A 230 -8.82 -12.73 -8.14
CA TRP A 230 -8.05 -12.15 -7.02
C TRP A 230 -8.98 -11.34 -6.13
N VAL A 231 -8.73 -11.29 -4.83
CA VAL A 231 -9.45 -10.44 -3.88
C VAL A 231 -8.43 -9.44 -3.33
N VAL A 232 -8.73 -8.16 -3.47
CA VAL A 232 -7.94 -7.03 -2.97
C VAL A 232 -8.77 -6.18 -2.04
#